data_AF-A0A932JEE7-F1
#
_entry.id   AF-A0A932JEE7-F1
#
_cell.length_a   1.000
_cell.length_b   1.000
_cell.length_c   1.000
_cell.angle_alpha   90.00
_cell.angle_beta   90.00
_cell.angle_gamma   90.00
#
_symmetry.space_group_name_H-M   'P 1'
#
loop_
_entity.id
_entity.type
_entity.pdbx_description
1 polymer ?
#
loop_
_entity_poly.entity_id
_entity_poly.type
_entity_poly.pdbx_seq_one_letter_code
_entity_poly.pdbx_strand_id
1 'polypeptide(L)'
;MSVQEVRNPRRLHDHWQIPRPLSFGPIIKTTINAATYIFSTAQHTISRPSVMGGCVVVAVVGRKAANHYLLISSIQKLISFREDQARQQAVQVRNFVDGYLHSIDLKIKLTPATRNAPEVRDFLKKKILAIAEYTRVSKVFKKKVVQNVLNDFISLFSDAERRINKDLEEDLGYFEISVTDSVRTIKPLGDETHNQGKIPLLIVFKSGRRIVYKPRSMRPESLIVGRTNSVMEVMGWGTYKVLCCQERGEHYGYAEFLEYTPGCNTIHNIGDLREHIGKMSALDYVADKLGLSDLHYLNIIVINNIPYIIDAEVFLAPSGTESGIFDVGSGAASVFDMTHGTVEAYRGKNKLDFSPHFQRREEFEYGMDRETLSEIGVDIDQIRTQTRIQMAVMEGLNHRIKAIRDSLSEDIGRIVVINTDELKRGILPYIDSPDSNQAGDRFVESLQEKLKDHGFDLFLHKKNQITSALIQDGSHNDVPIFYYNSIDKTVVYGKTIIGKKLIKGRKHLTVNQIKDLRAMVASGEGESDVARDFGISREMLCRHLKKI
;
A
#
# COMPACT_ATOMS: atom_id res chain seq x y z
N MET A 1 54.89 -15.74 -17.85
CA MET A 1 55.76 -15.93 -19.03
C MET A 1 54.85 -15.99 -20.23
N SER A 2 54.90 -15.15 -21.26
CA SER A 2 55.84 -14.13 -21.71
C SER A 2 55.06 -13.10 -22.54
N VAL A 3 55.46 -11.85 -22.37
CA VAL A 3 55.16 -10.71 -23.24
C VAL A 3 55.67 -11.00 -24.66
N GLN A 4 54.91 -10.62 -25.68
CA GLN A 4 55.53 -10.07 -26.89
C GLN A 4 54.60 -9.06 -27.57
N GLU A 5 55.27 -8.03 -28.07
CA GLU A 5 54.80 -6.68 -28.26
C GLU A 5 55.07 -6.30 -29.73
N VAL A 6 54.26 -5.37 -30.24
CA VAL A 6 54.51 -4.48 -31.40
C VAL A 6 54.48 -5.08 -32.82
N ARG A 7 53.54 -4.60 -33.66
CA ARG A 7 53.81 -3.69 -34.80
C ARG A 7 52.59 -3.51 -35.71
N ASN A 8 52.11 -2.26 -35.77
CA ASN A 8 51.42 -1.66 -36.91
C ASN A 8 52.51 -0.90 -37.71
N PRO A 9 52.51 -0.81 -39.07
CA PRO A 9 51.63 0.17 -39.72
C PRO A 9 51.16 -0.15 -41.17
N ARG A 10 49.93 0.29 -41.45
CA ARG A 10 49.46 0.98 -42.69
C ARG A 10 49.22 0.20 -44.00
N ARG A 11 47.98 0.42 -44.47
CA ARG A 11 47.44 0.57 -45.84
C ARG A 11 47.31 -0.69 -46.70
N LEU A 12 46.06 -1.07 -46.94
CA LEU A 12 45.52 -1.20 -48.30
C LEU A 12 44.02 -0.92 -48.26
N HIS A 13 43.60 -0.17 -49.27
CA HIS A 13 42.28 0.37 -49.53
C HIS A 13 41.39 -0.70 -50.18
N ASP A 14 40.08 -0.49 -50.01
CA ASP A 14 38.98 -0.85 -50.92
C ASP A 14 38.15 -2.13 -50.68
N HIS A 15 36.83 -1.88 -50.80
CA HIS A 15 35.69 -2.79 -50.97
C HIS A 15 34.96 -3.36 -49.76
N TRP A 16 34.24 -2.52 -49.00
CA TRP A 16 32.93 -2.90 -48.44
C TRP A 16 31.94 -1.74 -48.54
N GLN A 17 30.89 -1.91 -49.37
CA GLN A 17 29.79 -0.95 -49.53
C GLN A 17 28.90 -0.95 -48.28
N ILE A 18 28.71 0.23 -47.69
CA ILE A 18 27.76 0.48 -46.59
C ILE A 18 26.39 0.84 -47.20
N PRO A 19 25.25 0.27 -46.73
CA PRO A 19 23.93 0.70 -47.18
C PRO A 19 23.64 2.14 -46.72
N ARG A 20 23.03 2.94 -47.61
CA ARG A 20 22.66 4.34 -47.37
C ARG A 20 21.77 4.51 -46.12
N PRO A 21 21.91 5.59 -45.33
CA PRO A 21 20.98 5.90 -44.26
C PRO A 21 19.63 6.39 -44.83
N LEU A 22 18.54 5.85 -44.28
CA LEU A 22 17.18 6.36 -44.45
C LEU A 22 17.12 7.84 -44.05
N SER A 23 16.61 8.67 -44.95
CA SER A 23 16.44 10.11 -44.75
C SER A 23 15.37 10.39 -43.68
N PHE A 24 15.79 10.92 -42.52
CA PHE A 24 14.87 11.49 -41.53
C PHE A 24 14.41 12.89 -41.97
N GLY A 25 13.11 13.15 -41.89
CA GLY A 25 12.48 14.40 -42.30
C GLY A 25 12.84 15.64 -41.44
N PRO A 26 12.45 16.85 -41.87
CA PRO A 26 13.02 18.13 -41.42
C PRO A 26 12.84 18.47 -39.93
N ILE A 27 11.88 17.83 -39.25
CA ILE A 27 11.45 18.20 -37.88
C ILE A 27 12.42 17.71 -36.79
N ILE A 28 13.22 16.66 -37.07
CA ILE A 28 14.19 16.12 -36.09
C ILE A 28 15.48 16.96 -36.06
N LYS A 29 15.83 17.63 -37.17
CA LYS A 29 17.07 18.43 -37.28
C LYS A 29 17.06 19.68 -36.40
N THR A 30 15.89 20.31 -36.22
CA THR A 30 15.75 21.56 -35.44
C THR A 30 15.88 21.33 -33.94
N THR A 31 15.40 20.19 -33.44
CA THR A 31 15.41 19.88 -31.99
C THR A 31 16.80 19.43 -31.52
N ILE A 32 17.56 18.72 -32.37
CA ILE A 32 18.94 18.32 -32.07
C ILE A 32 19.88 19.54 -32.13
N ASN A 33 19.70 20.45 -33.09
CA ASN A 33 20.55 21.65 -33.19
C ASN A 33 20.37 22.63 -32.01
N ALA A 34 19.17 22.74 -31.43
CA ALA A 34 18.94 23.57 -30.25
C ALA A 34 19.66 23.02 -28.99
N ALA A 35 19.71 21.69 -28.85
CA ALA A 35 20.45 21.04 -27.77
C ALA A 35 21.97 21.19 -27.95
N THR A 36 22.48 21.05 -29.18
CA THR A 36 23.92 21.18 -29.46
C THR A 36 24.42 22.62 -29.30
N TYR A 37 23.60 23.63 -29.60
CA TYR A 37 23.97 25.05 -29.44
C TYR A 37 24.07 25.50 -27.98
N ILE A 38 23.27 24.90 -27.09
CA ILE A 38 23.36 25.14 -25.63
C ILE A 38 24.58 24.41 -25.03
N PHE A 39 25.02 23.30 -25.63
CA PHE A 39 26.21 22.57 -25.18
C PHE A 39 27.53 23.20 -25.65
N SER A 40 27.60 23.81 -26.85
CA SER A 40 28.84 24.40 -27.35
C SER A 40 29.20 25.73 -26.70
N THR A 41 28.21 26.49 -26.21
CA THR A 41 28.43 27.78 -25.54
C THR A 41 28.91 27.66 -24.09
N ALA A 42 28.83 26.47 -23.48
CA ALA A 42 29.31 26.22 -22.11
C ALA A 42 30.77 25.75 -22.01
N GLN A 43 31.43 25.37 -23.12
CA GLN A 43 32.81 24.87 -23.11
C GLN A 43 33.89 25.92 -23.42
N HIS A 44 33.52 27.14 -23.82
CA HIS A 44 34.46 28.23 -24.09
C HIS A 44 34.20 29.45 -23.20
N THR A 45 34.47 29.33 -21.89
CA THR A 45 34.81 30.49 -21.04
C THR A 45 35.41 30.00 -19.72
N ILE A 46 36.67 29.59 -19.77
CA ILE A 46 37.52 29.51 -18.57
C ILE A 46 38.71 30.45 -18.82
N SER A 47 38.57 31.69 -18.38
CA SER A 47 39.71 32.56 -18.07
C SER A 47 39.27 33.75 -17.20
N ARG A 48 39.60 33.64 -15.91
CA ARG A 48 39.72 34.66 -14.85
C ARG A 48 38.47 35.16 -14.10
N PRO A 49 38.62 35.50 -12.80
CA PRO A 49 37.51 35.59 -11.86
C PRO A 49 37.17 37.05 -11.52
N SER A 50 35.90 37.43 -11.62
CA SER A 50 35.32 38.48 -10.79
C SER A 50 33.81 38.60 -11.01
N VAL A 51 33.07 38.65 -9.90
CA VAL A 51 31.65 39.03 -9.77
C VAL A 51 30.63 37.97 -10.23
N MET A 52 30.25 37.05 -9.34
CA MET A 52 29.04 36.23 -9.50
C MET A 52 28.26 36.06 -8.19
N GLY A 53 27.47 37.08 -7.84
CA GLY A 53 26.32 36.93 -6.92
C GLY A 53 24.98 36.76 -7.65
N GLY A 54 24.85 37.29 -8.88
CA GLY A 54 23.59 37.28 -9.64
C GLY A 54 23.44 36.16 -10.69
N CYS A 55 24.52 35.76 -11.36
CA CYS A 55 24.44 34.77 -12.46
C CYS A 55 24.13 33.33 -12.00
N VAL A 56 24.57 32.94 -10.80
CA VAL A 56 24.30 31.59 -10.27
C VAL A 56 22.82 31.42 -9.93
N VAL A 57 22.16 32.47 -9.40
CA VAL A 57 20.74 32.43 -9.08
C VAL A 57 19.88 32.37 -10.36
N VAL A 58 20.23 33.15 -11.39
CA VAL A 58 19.51 33.12 -12.68
C VAL A 58 19.74 31.81 -13.44
N ALA A 59 20.94 31.23 -13.39
CA ALA A 59 21.22 29.93 -14.02
C ALA A 59 20.51 28.77 -13.30
N VAL A 60 20.39 28.80 -11.97
CA VAL A 60 19.67 27.78 -11.19
C VAL A 60 18.15 27.89 -11.36
N VAL A 61 17.61 29.12 -11.41
CA VAL A 61 16.18 29.37 -11.66
C VAL A 61 15.82 29.05 -13.13
N GLY A 62 16.67 29.43 -14.08
CA GLY A 62 16.53 29.12 -15.51
C GLY A 62 16.61 27.63 -15.82
N ARG A 63 17.51 26.88 -15.15
CA ARG A 63 17.56 25.41 -15.24
C ARG A 63 16.29 24.77 -14.67
N LYS A 64 15.81 25.21 -13.49
CA LYS A 64 14.56 24.66 -12.92
C LYS A 64 13.35 24.87 -13.83
N ALA A 65 13.23 26.04 -14.46
CA ALA A 65 12.13 26.35 -15.39
C ALA A 65 12.25 25.56 -16.73
N ALA A 66 13.45 25.48 -17.31
CA ALA A 66 13.71 24.71 -18.52
C ALA A 66 13.46 23.20 -18.33
N ASN A 67 13.83 22.67 -17.17
CA ASN A 67 13.63 21.26 -16.80
C ASN A 67 12.16 20.92 -16.59
N HIS A 68 11.38 21.85 -16.04
CA HIS A 68 9.93 21.69 -15.89
C HIS A 68 9.21 21.77 -17.24
N TYR A 69 9.66 22.65 -18.14
CA TYR A 69 9.14 22.77 -19.51
C TYR A 69 9.48 21.54 -20.37
N LEU A 70 10.71 21.01 -20.25
CA LEU A 70 11.11 19.77 -20.90
C LEU A 70 10.29 18.59 -20.37
N LEU A 71 10.08 18.47 -19.06
CA LEU A 71 9.18 17.48 -18.46
C LEU A 71 7.74 17.61 -19.01
N ILE A 72 7.20 18.82 -19.02
CA ILE A 72 5.84 19.09 -19.51
C ILE A 72 5.70 18.76 -21.00
N SER A 73 6.64 19.19 -21.84
CA SER A 73 6.64 18.91 -23.29
C SER A 73 6.88 17.43 -23.60
N SER A 74 7.63 16.76 -22.73
CA SER A 74 7.85 15.32 -22.73
C SER A 74 6.56 14.55 -22.43
N ILE A 75 5.85 14.94 -21.36
CA ILE A 75 4.53 14.40 -21.02
C ILE A 75 3.50 14.70 -22.12
N GLN A 76 3.56 15.88 -22.75
CA GLN A 76 2.69 16.23 -23.88
C GLN A 76 2.86 15.25 -25.04
N LYS A 77 4.10 14.87 -25.38
CA LYS A 77 4.38 13.85 -26.40
C LYS A 77 3.83 12.49 -25.97
N LEU A 78 4.08 12.05 -24.74
CA LEU A 78 3.61 10.77 -24.20
C LEU A 78 2.09 10.55 -24.35
N ILE A 79 1.30 11.60 -24.13
CA ILE A 79 -0.16 11.55 -24.10
C ILE A 79 -0.80 11.73 -25.49
N SER A 80 -0.09 12.34 -26.46
CA SER A 80 -0.59 12.52 -27.84
C SER A 80 -0.57 11.25 -28.69
N PHE A 81 0.15 10.21 -28.29
CA PHE A 81 0.40 9.03 -29.12
C PHE A 81 -0.71 7.98 -29.17
N ARG A 82 -1.82 8.09 -28.43
CA ARG A 82 -2.77 6.96 -28.31
C ARG A 82 -3.88 6.92 -29.36
N GLU A 83 -4.04 7.96 -30.17
CA GLU A 83 -5.17 8.08 -31.09
C GLU A 83 -4.92 7.42 -32.47
N ASP A 84 -3.67 7.10 -32.87
CA ASP A 84 -3.39 6.59 -34.23
C ASP A 84 -2.27 5.52 -34.30
N GLN A 85 -2.59 4.21 -34.20
CA GLN A 85 -1.74 3.01 -34.47
C GLN A 85 -1.01 2.32 -33.27
N ALA A 86 -1.65 1.26 -32.78
CA ALA A 86 -1.50 0.72 -31.42
C ALA A 86 -0.26 -0.16 -31.08
N ARG A 87 0.73 -0.41 -31.96
CA ARG A 87 1.90 -1.26 -31.61
C ARG A 87 3.26 -0.55 -31.67
N GLN A 88 3.57 0.17 -32.75
CA GLN A 88 4.84 0.91 -32.84
C GLN A 88 4.88 2.10 -31.85
N GLN A 89 3.73 2.69 -31.56
CA GLN A 89 3.61 3.81 -30.62
C GLN A 89 3.77 3.40 -29.15
N ALA A 90 3.33 2.20 -28.77
CA ALA A 90 3.53 1.70 -27.40
C ALA A 90 5.03 1.54 -27.08
N VAL A 91 5.83 1.11 -28.06
CA VAL A 91 7.29 1.03 -27.96
C VAL A 91 7.89 2.43 -27.84
N GLN A 92 7.43 3.40 -28.64
CA GLN A 92 7.90 4.78 -28.57
C GLN A 92 7.58 5.45 -27.23
N VAL A 93 6.36 5.30 -26.72
CA VAL A 93 5.94 5.81 -25.40
C VAL A 93 6.78 5.17 -24.30
N ARG A 94 7.01 3.85 -24.36
CA ARG A 94 7.87 3.15 -23.39
C ARG A 94 9.30 3.67 -23.39
N ASN A 95 9.92 3.77 -24.57
CA ASN A 95 11.28 4.31 -24.74
C ASN A 95 11.37 5.76 -24.28
N PHE A 96 10.29 6.52 -24.45
CA PHE A 96 10.20 7.91 -24.02
C PHE A 96 10.14 8.04 -22.50
N VAL A 97 9.26 7.29 -21.83
CA VAL A 97 9.21 7.21 -20.35
C VAL A 97 10.57 6.82 -19.83
N ASP A 98 11.19 5.79 -20.42
CA ASP A 98 12.52 5.36 -20.05
C ASP A 98 13.53 6.51 -20.18
N GLY A 99 13.61 7.16 -21.34
CA GLY A 99 14.50 8.30 -21.55
C GLY A 99 14.27 9.44 -20.55
N TYR A 100 13.01 9.76 -20.24
CA TYR A 100 12.64 10.79 -19.28
C TYR A 100 13.07 10.43 -17.85
N LEU A 101 12.80 9.20 -17.40
CA LEU A 101 13.22 8.76 -16.07
C LEU A 101 14.75 8.66 -15.95
N HIS A 102 15.46 8.47 -17.08
CA HIS A 102 16.92 8.53 -17.15
C HIS A 102 17.48 9.95 -17.26
N SER A 103 16.63 10.96 -17.47
CA SER A 103 17.05 12.35 -17.65
C SER A 103 17.77 12.90 -16.43
N ILE A 104 18.65 13.86 -16.67
CA ILE A 104 19.43 14.52 -15.61
C ILE A 104 18.52 15.28 -14.62
N ASP A 105 17.35 15.71 -15.05
CA ASP A 105 16.46 16.54 -14.24
C ASP A 105 15.81 15.76 -13.11
N LEU A 106 15.29 14.56 -13.42
CA LEU A 106 14.76 13.67 -12.39
C LEU A 106 15.90 13.23 -11.46
N LYS A 107 17.08 12.95 -12.02
CA LYS A 107 18.29 12.61 -11.25
C LYS A 107 18.78 13.72 -10.33
N ILE A 108 18.49 14.99 -10.61
CA ILE A 108 18.82 16.13 -9.74
C ILE A 108 17.81 16.24 -8.59
N LYS A 109 16.55 15.85 -8.83
CA LYS A 109 15.49 15.88 -7.81
C LYS A 109 15.50 14.66 -6.89
N LEU A 110 16.02 13.54 -7.38
CA LEU A 110 16.23 12.34 -6.59
C LEU A 110 17.63 12.34 -5.97
N THR A 111 17.71 11.78 -4.79
CA THR A 111 18.94 11.65 -4.02
C THR A 111 19.79 10.49 -4.53
N PRO A 112 21.09 10.41 -4.18
CA PRO A 112 21.95 9.31 -4.66
C PRO A 112 21.41 7.91 -4.31
N ALA A 113 20.85 7.72 -3.11
CA ALA A 113 20.31 6.43 -2.67
C ALA A 113 19.07 6.01 -3.49
N THR A 114 18.25 6.97 -3.90
CA THR A 114 17.02 6.73 -4.67
C THR A 114 17.31 6.63 -6.17
N ARG A 115 18.13 7.54 -6.70
CA ARG A 115 18.50 7.61 -8.13
C ARG A 115 19.18 6.32 -8.63
N ASN A 116 19.95 5.67 -7.77
CA ASN A 116 20.71 4.48 -8.14
C ASN A 116 19.92 3.17 -7.97
N ALA A 117 18.64 3.24 -7.59
CA ALA A 117 17.74 2.10 -7.45
C ALA A 117 16.92 1.88 -8.74
N PRO A 118 17.20 0.83 -9.54
CA PRO A 118 16.38 0.50 -10.72
C PRO A 118 14.90 0.35 -10.39
N GLU A 119 14.58 -0.18 -9.21
CA GLU A 119 13.21 -0.47 -8.77
C GLU A 119 12.34 0.79 -8.68
N VAL A 120 12.92 1.95 -8.31
CA VAL A 120 12.18 3.23 -8.26
C VAL A 120 11.75 3.65 -9.66
N ARG A 121 12.66 3.53 -10.63
CA ARG A 121 12.37 3.84 -12.03
C ARG A 121 11.34 2.88 -12.60
N ASP A 122 11.47 1.59 -12.33
CA ASP A 122 10.55 0.57 -12.84
C ASP A 122 9.14 0.76 -12.25
N PHE A 123 9.05 1.11 -10.97
CA PHE A 123 7.80 1.48 -10.33
C PHE A 123 7.16 2.71 -11.01
N LEU A 124 7.90 3.81 -11.14
CA LEU A 124 7.41 5.04 -11.78
C LEU A 124 7.00 4.79 -13.23
N LYS A 125 7.78 4.00 -13.97
CA LYS A 125 7.46 3.60 -15.35
C LYS A 125 6.13 2.85 -15.41
N LYS A 126 5.92 1.84 -14.55
CA LYS A 126 4.67 1.08 -14.48
C LYS A 126 3.48 2.00 -14.21
N LYS A 127 3.57 2.90 -13.22
CA LYS A 127 2.50 3.87 -12.93
C LYS A 127 2.22 4.84 -14.07
N ILE A 128 3.25 5.43 -14.68
CA ILE A 128 3.08 6.40 -15.78
C ILE A 128 2.48 5.73 -17.01
N LEU A 129 2.92 4.52 -17.36
CA LEU A 129 2.35 3.75 -18.47
C LEU A 129 0.88 3.41 -18.22
N ALA A 130 0.51 3.00 -17.01
CA ALA A 130 -0.89 2.76 -16.64
C ALA A 130 -1.77 4.01 -16.83
N ILE A 131 -1.26 5.21 -16.49
CA ILE A 131 -1.99 6.48 -16.70
C ILE A 131 -2.18 6.77 -18.21
N ALA A 132 -1.17 6.49 -19.03
CA ALA A 132 -1.28 6.61 -20.48
C ALA A 132 -2.39 5.68 -21.02
N GLU A 133 -2.66 4.57 -20.33
CA GLU A 133 -3.64 3.56 -20.72
C GLU A 133 -5.11 3.93 -20.47
N TYR A 134 -5.42 5.06 -19.82
CA TYR A 134 -6.80 5.48 -19.63
C TYR A 134 -7.38 6.14 -20.89
N THR A 135 -8.35 5.53 -21.58
CA THR A 135 -8.90 6.08 -22.84
C THR A 135 -9.87 7.25 -22.62
N ARG A 136 -10.55 7.30 -21.48
CA ARG A 136 -11.68 8.21 -21.20
C ARG A 136 -11.31 9.47 -20.40
N VAL A 137 -10.04 9.63 -20.07
CA VAL A 137 -9.50 10.75 -19.28
C VAL A 137 -8.87 11.79 -20.22
N SER A 138 -9.13 13.08 -19.99
CA SER A 138 -8.58 14.13 -20.85
C SER A 138 -7.05 14.16 -20.85
N LYS A 139 -6.47 14.65 -21.95
CA LYS A 139 -5.01 14.80 -22.07
C LYS A 139 -4.44 15.74 -21.00
N VAL A 140 -5.21 16.78 -20.63
CA VAL A 140 -4.82 17.77 -19.62
C VAL A 140 -4.76 17.14 -18.24
N PHE A 141 -5.76 16.34 -17.86
CA PHE A 141 -5.77 15.68 -16.56
C PHE A 141 -4.71 14.60 -16.44
N LYS A 142 -4.53 13.74 -17.45
CA LYS A 142 -3.41 12.77 -17.47
C LYS A 142 -2.06 13.45 -17.20
N LYS A 143 -1.82 14.61 -17.81
CA LYS A 143 -0.59 15.39 -17.58
C LYS A 143 -0.48 15.85 -16.13
N LYS A 144 -1.58 16.34 -15.55
CA LYS A 144 -1.64 16.72 -14.13
C LYS A 144 -1.35 15.52 -13.23
N VAL A 145 -1.95 14.37 -13.49
CA VAL A 145 -1.72 13.14 -12.71
C VAL A 145 -0.26 12.70 -12.77
N VAL A 146 0.35 12.65 -13.95
CA VAL A 146 1.78 12.31 -14.07
C VAL A 146 2.65 13.30 -13.30
N GLN A 147 2.35 14.60 -13.37
CA GLN A 147 3.09 15.61 -12.62
C GLN A 147 2.95 15.44 -11.10
N ASN A 148 1.75 15.13 -10.63
CA ASN A 148 1.46 14.85 -9.22
C ASN A 148 2.22 13.62 -8.75
N VAL A 149 2.10 12.48 -9.45
CA VAL A 149 2.83 11.24 -9.12
C VAL A 149 4.34 11.47 -8.99
N LEU A 150 4.94 12.24 -9.91
CA LEU A 150 6.35 12.57 -9.85
C LEU A 150 6.69 13.43 -8.61
N ASN A 151 5.89 14.44 -8.33
CA ASN A 151 6.09 15.33 -7.18
C ASN A 151 5.91 14.59 -5.85
N ASP A 152 4.87 13.75 -5.75
CA ASP A 152 4.55 12.93 -4.58
C ASP A 152 5.71 11.98 -4.26
N PHE A 153 6.26 11.32 -5.28
CA PHE A 153 7.41 10.43 -5.11
C PHE A 153 8.65 11.21 -4.65
N ILE A 154 8.94 12.35 -5.25
CA ILE A 154 10.06 13.21 -4.80
C ILE A 154 9.87 13.61 -3.33
N SER A 155 8.64 13.97 -2.93
CA SER A 155 8.34 14.32 -1.53
C SER A 155 8.55 13.13 -0.61
N LEU A 156 7.99 11.96 -0.95
CA LEU A 156 8.10 10.75 -0.15
C LEU A 156 9.56 10.37 0.13
N PHE A 157 10.41 10.33 -0.90
CA PHE A 157 11.82 9.99 -0.73
C PHE A 157 12.58 11.06 0.04
N SER A 158 12.29 12.34 -0.20
CA SER A 158 12.91 13.44 0.54
C SER A 158 12.56 13.39 2.02
N ASP A 159 11.29 13.12 2.35
CA ASP A 159 10.83 12.97 3.74
C ASP A 159 11.42 11.73 4.40
N ALA A 160 11.44 10.60 3.70
CA ALA A 160 12.04 9.37 4.22
C ALA A 160 13.52 9.56 4.55
N GLU A 161 14.31 10.15 3.66
CA GLU A 161 15.74 10.38 3.92
C GLU A 161 15.98 11.36 5.06
N ARG A 162 15.21 12.45 5.08
CA ARG A 162 15.34 13.45 6.14
C ARG A 162 15.00 12.83 7.51
N ARG A 163 13.97 12.00 7.60
CA ARG A 163 13.60 11.24 8.81
C ARG A 163 14.66 10.19 9.17
N ILE A 164 15.14 9.42 8.20
CA ILE A 164 16.21 8.43 8.43
C ILE A 164 17.48 9.10 8.98
N ASN A 165 17.91 10.22 8.41
CA ASN A 165 19.10 10.92 8.89
C ASN A 165 18.93 11.43 10.32
N LYS A 166 17.76 11.96 10.66
CA LYS A 166 17.42 12.33 12.04
C LYS A 166 17.45 11.10 12.96
N ASP A 167 16.77 10.05 12.57
CA ASP A 167 16.52 8.91 13.45
C ASP A 167 17.73 7.96 13.52
N LEU A 168 18.71 8.07 12.61
CA LEU A 168 20.04 7.45 12.73
C LEU A 168 20.75 7.87 14.02
N GLU A 169 20.59 9.13 14.43
CA GLU A 169 21.20 9.68 15.65
C GLU A 169 20.41 9.29 16.91
N GLU A 170 19.10 9.14 16.80
CA GLU A 170 18.19 9.02 17.96
C GLU A 170 17.77 7.56 18.24
N ASP A 171 17.27 6.84 17.23
CA ASP A 171 16.44 5.65 17.46
C ASP A 171 16.86 4.39 16.67
N LEU A 172 17.51 4.54 15.50
CA LEU A 172 17.80 3.40 14.62
C LEU A 172 18.87 2.44 15.17
N GLY A 173 19.56 2.83 16.25
CA GLY A 173 20.37 1.91 17.06
C GLY A 173 19.57 0.69 17.55
N TYR A 174 18.24 0.81 17.72
CA TYR A 174 17.36 -0.31 18.04
C TYR A 174 17.45 -1.45 17.03
N PHE A 175 17.66 -1.13 15.74
CA PHE A 175 17.81 -2.08 14.64
C PHE A 175 19.26 -2.51 14.39
N GLU A 176 20.18 -2.21 15.32
CA GLU A 176 21.63 -2.47 15.17
C GLU A 176 22.23 -1.73 13.96
N ILE A 177 21.71 -0.53 13.68
CA ILE A 177 22.24 0.36 12.64
C ILE A 177 23.11 1.41 13.35
N SER A 178 24.36 1.55 12.89
CA SER A 178 25.28 2.56 13.43
C SER A 178 24.82 3.97 13.02
N VAL A 179 24.99 4.94 13.92
CA VAL A 179 24.81 6.37 13.59
C VAL A 179 25.69 6.84 12.43
N THR A 180 26.83 6.18 12.20
CA THR A 180 27.74 6.48 11.08
C THR A 180 27.41 5.70 9.81
N ASP A 181 26.39 4.84 9.83
CA ASP A 181 25.97 4.12 8.64
C ASP A 181 25.32 5.09 7.66
N SER A 182 25.28 4.72 6.38
CA SER A 182 24.66 5.54 5.35
C SER A 182 23.75 4.70 4.47
N VAL A 183 22.65 5.32 4.03
CA VAL A 183 21.72 4.67 3.12
C VAL A 183 22.41 4.39 1.80
N ARG A 184 22.41 3.13 1.39
CA ARG A 184 22.88 2.67 0.07
C ARG A 184 21.76 2.78 -0.96
N THR A 185 20.56 2.35 -0.60
CA THR A 185 19.43 2.25 -1.52
C THR A 185 18.11 2.42 -0.78
N ILE A 186 17.16 3.13 -1.40
CA ILE A 186 15.77 3.20 -0.98
C ILE A 186 14.90 2.71 -2.13
N LYS A 187 13.96 1.80 -1.86
CA LYS A 187 13.04 1.31 -2.88
C LYS A 187 11.61 1.14 -2.36
N PRO A 188 10.59 1.38 -3.20
CA PRO A 188 9.21 1.12 -2.84
C PRO A 188 8.96 -0.37 -2.60
N LEU A 189 8.09 -0.67 -1.63
CA LEU A 189 7.56 -2.00 -1.35
C LEU A 189 6.06 -1.99 -1.65
N GLY A 190 5.64 -2.78 -2.64
CA GLY A 190 4.27 -2.85 -3.12
C GLY A 190 4.06 -2.18 -4.48
N ASP A 191 2.82 -2.21 -4.94
CA ASP A 191 2.40 -1.71 -6.25
C ASP A 191 1.43 -0.52 -6.16
N GLU A 192 1.04 -0.15 -4.93
CA GLU A 192 -0.07 0.74 -4.64
C GLU A 192 0.39 1.89 -3.76
N THR A 193 -0.20 3.05 -4.02
CA THR A 193 0.11 4.28 -3.30
C THR A 193 -1.17 4.89 -2.77
N HIS A 194 -1.04 5.62 -1.68
CA HIS A 194 -2.13 6.23 -0.96
C HIS A 194 -1.72 7.60 -0.44
N ASN A 195 -2.69 8.46 -0.09
CA ASN A 195 -2.43 9.70 0.65
C ASN A 195 -1.26 10.53 0.08
N GLN A 196 -1.31 10.83 -1.22
CA GLN A 196 -0.31 11.56 -1.99
C GLN A 196 0.98 10.75 -2.18
N GLY A 197 0.84 9.57 -2.79
CA GLY A 197 1.97 8.76 -3.22
C GLY A 197 2.69 7.98 -2.12
N LYS A 198 2.20 8.00 -0.87
CA LYS A 198 2.77 7.24 0.25
C LYS A 198 2.68 5.75 -0.02
N ILE A 199 3.80 5.07 0.23
CA ILE A 199 3.98 3.62 0.10
C ILE A 199 5.10 3.21 1.07
N PRO A 200 5.07 1.98 1.63
CA PRO A 200 6.21 1.45 2.38
C PRO A 200 7.50 1.45 1.55
N LEU A 201 8.64 1.68 2.19
CA LEU A 201 9.95 1.71 1.56
C LEU A 201 10.90 0.72 2.23
N LEU A 202 11.64 -0.07 1.45
CA LEU A 202 12.79 -0.81 1.94
C LEU A 202 14.01 0.10 1.91
N ILE A 203 14.63 0.26 3.07
CA ILE A 203 15.89 0.98 3.25
C ILE A 203 17.01 -0.05 3.37
N VAL A 204 18.02 0.06 2.52
CA VAL A 204 19.23 -0.77 2.57
C VAL A 204 20.40 0.12 2.92
N PHE A 205 21.11 -0.19 4.00
CA PHE A 205 22.29 0.54 4.45
C PHE A 205 23.57 -0.03 3.84
N LYS A 206 24.67 0.74 3.88
CA LYS A 206 25.96 0.27 3.36
C LYS A 206 26.54 -0.90 4.15
N SER A 207 26.22 -1.01 5.44
CA SER A 207 26.53 -2.18 6.27
C SER A 207 25.84 -3.48 5.81
N GLY A 208 24.80 -3.37 4.96
CA GLY A 208 23.93 -4.49 4.59
C GLY A 208 22.70 -4.64 5.48
N ARG A 209 22.57 -3.85 6.56
CA ARG A 209 21.35 -3.81 7.36
C ARG A 209 20.15 -3.30 6.53
N ARG A 210 18.97 -3.78 6.87
CA ARG A 210 17.72 -3.51 6.17
C ARG A 210 16.58 -3.24 7.15
N ILE A 211 15.78 -2.23 6.85
CA ILE A 211 14.55 -1.91 7.58
C ILE A 211 13.46 -1.51 6.59
N VAL A 212 12.22 -1.65 7.00
CA VAL A 212 11.05 -1.16 6.28
C VAL A 212 10.61 0.15 6.92
N TYR A 213 10.66 1.25 6.18
CA TYR A 213 10.06 2.52 6.55
C TYR A 213 8.59 2.54 6.10
N LYS A 214 7.67 2.85 7.00
CA LYS A 214 6.25 3.05 6.67
C LYS A 214 5.83 4.48 7.02
N PRO A 215 5.32 5.26 6.05
CA PRO A 215 4.92 6.66 6.27
C PRO A 215 3.53 6.78 6.94
N ARG A 216 3.30 5.96 7.98
CA ARG A 216 2.07 5.88 8.77
C ARG A 216 2.39 5.50 10.21
N SER A 217 1.41 5.61 11.11
CA SER A 217 1.56 5.11 12.47
C SER A 217 1.89 3.61 12.48
N MET A 218 2.91 3.24 13.24
CA MET A 218 3.32 1.84 13.50
C MET A 218 2.77 1.33 14.83
N ARG A 219 1.99 2.14 15.54
CA ARG A 219 1.53 1.84 16.89
C ARG A 219 0.68 0.57 16.98
N PRO A 220 -0.31 0.33 16.11
CA PRO A 220 -1.07 -0.93 16.11
C PRO A 220 -0.15 -2.14 15.90
N GLU A 221 0.72 -2.07 14.91
CA GLU A 221 1.71 -3.11 14.61
C GLU A 221 2.61 -3.38 15.82
N SER A 222 3.18 -2.33 16.43
CA SER A 222 4.02 -2.46 17.63
C SER A 222 3.31 -3.18 18.79
N LEU A 223 2.04 -2.83 19.06
CA LEU A 223 1.27 -3.47 20.13
C LEU A 223 0.90 -4.93 19.81
N ILE A 224 0.69 -5.26 18.54
CA ILE A 224 0.25 -6.59 18.12
C ILE A 224 1.45 -7.54 18.00
N VAL A 225 2.53 -7.11 17.34
CA VAL A 225 3.66 -8.00 16.95
C VAL A 225 5.04 -7.56 17.45
N GLY A 226 5.17 -6.42 18.12
CA GLY A 226 6.45 -5.91 18.60
C GLY A 226 7.15 -6.85 19.59
N ARG A 227 8.46 -6.71 19.78
CA ARG A 227 9.25 -7.56 20.71
C ARG A 227 9.02 -7.30 22.19
N THR A 228 8.31 -6.25 22.55
CA THR A 228 8.15 -5.84 23.94
C THR A 228 6.66 -5.71 24.26
N ASN A 229 6.15 -6.58 25.13
CA ASN A 229 4.79 -6.50 25.65
C ASN A 229 3.76 -6.48 24.50
N SER A 230 3.87 -7.36 23.52
CA SER A 230 2.90 -7.44 22.42
C SER A 230 1.97 -8.65 22.57
N VAL A 231 0.93 -8.76 21.76
CA VAL A 231 0.11 -9.99 21.75
C VAL A 231 0.96 -11.19 21.34
N MET A 232 1.74 -11.06 20.27
CA MET A 232 2.60 -12.15 19.78
C MET A 232 3.68 -12.54 20.79
N GLU A 233 4.21 -11.58 21.55
CA GLU A 233 5.20 -11.87 22.58
C GLU A 233 4.60 -12.68 23.73
N VAL A 234 3.39 -12.32 24.20
CA VAL A 234 2.65 -13.12 25.20
C VAL A 234 2.34 -14.53 24.68
N MET A 235 2.08 -14.68 23.38
CA MET A 235 1.90 -15.99 22.76
C MET A 235 3.20 -16.80 22.62
N GLY A 236 4.37 -16.16 22.76
CA GLY A 236 5.68 -16.77 22.48
C GLY A 236 5.94 -16.97 20.99
N TRP A 237 5.36 -16.13 20.13
CA TRP A 237 5.28 -16.32 18.67
C TRP A 237 6.12 -15.28 17.90
N GLY A 238 5.95 -15.24 16.58
CA GLY A 238 6.73 -14.40 15.66
C GLY A 238 6.62 -12.91 15.96
N THR A 239 7.62 -12.38 16.68
CA THR A 239 7.77 -10.96 16.98
C THR A 239 8.96 -10.38 16.24
N TYR A 240 8.91 -9.08 15.95
CA TYR A 240 10.01 -8.37 15.31
C TYR A 240 10.13 -6.94 15.78
N LYS A 241 11.27 -6.31 15.51
CA LYS A 241 11.52 -4.94 15.94
C LYS A 241 10.57 -4.00 15.19
N VAL A 242 9.75 -3.26 15.93
CA VAL A 242 8.88 -2.20 15.42
C VAL A 242 9.17 -0.93 16.22
N LEU A 243 9.37 0.17 15.51
CA LEU A 243 9.65 1.49 16.09
C LEU A 243 8.60 2.48 15.59
N CYS A 244 7.99 3.20 16.53
CA CYS A 244 7.00 4.25 16.27
C CYS A 244 7.68 5.61 16.41
N CYS A 245 7.54 6.46 15.40
CA CYS A 245 8.18 7.78 15.38
C CYS A 245 7.14 8.85 15.05
N GLN A 246 7.47 10.10 15.38
CA GLN A 246 6.64 11.24 15.07
C GLN A 246 7.52 12.45 14.75
N GLU A 247 7.09 13.22 13.76
CA GLU A 247 7.75 14.46 13.40
C GLU A 247 6.72 15.46 12.90
N ARG A 248 6.75 16.68 13.46
CA ARG A 248 5.85 17.78 13.07
C ARG A 248 4.37 17.38 13.09
N GLY A 249 3.99 16.55 14.05
CA GLY A 249 2.62 16.05 14.19
C GLY A 249 2.28 14.86 13.30
N GLU A 250 3.15 14.45 12.36
CA GLU A 250 2.93 13.28 11.53
C GLU A 250 3.56 12.02 12.11
N HIS A 251 2.80 10.92 12.12
CA HIS A 251 3.31 9.62 12.52
C HIS A 251 3.92 8.86 11.34
N TYR A 252 5.03 8.19 11.63
CA TYR A 252 5.70 7.25 10.74
C TYR A 252 6.38 6.17 11.59
N GLY A 253 7.06 5.21 10.98
CA GLY A 253 7.94 4.35 11.75
C GLY A 253 8.69 3.34 10.91
N TYR A 254 9.36 2.45 11.63
CA TYR A 254 10.28 1.46 11.07
C TYR A 254 9.94 0.07 11.57
N ALA A 255 10.11 -0.92 10.69
CA ALA A 255 10.02 -2.33 11.02
C ALA A 255 11.30 -3.05 10.59
N GLU A 256 11.64 -4.11 11.32
CA GLU A 256 12.67 -5.06 10.93
C GLU A 256 12.35 -5.63 9.56
N PHE A 257 13.34 -5.69 8.67
CA PHE A 257 13.16 -6.41 7.42
C PHE A 257 13.26 -7.91 7.67
N LEU A 258 12.12 -8.58 7.67
CA LEU A 258 12.03 -10.04 7.80
C LEU A 258 12.44 -10.71 6.49
N GLU A 259 13.57 -11.41 6.53
CA GLU A 259 14.10 -12.12 5.36
C GLU A 259 13.53 -13.54 5.25
N TYR A 260 12.75 -13.77 4.20
CA TYR A 260 12.40 -15.13 3.79
C TYR A 260 13.60 -15.80 3.12
N THR A 261 13.97 -17.00 3.59
CA THR A 261 15.03 -17.82 2.99
C THR A 261 14.41 -19.09 2.39
N PRO A 262 14.69 -19.44 1.12
CA PRO A 262 14.17 -20.68 0.52
C PRO A 262 14.46 -21.91 1.38
N GLY A 263 13.48 -22.82 1.51
CA GLY A 263 13.60 -24.02 2.32
C GLY A 263 13.42 -23.82 3.83
N CYS A 264 13.30 -22.58 4.33
CA CYS A 264 13.06 -22.34 5.76
C CYS A 264 11.65 -22.75 6.22
N ASN A 265 10.71 -22.92 5.29
CA ASN A 265 9.33 -23.30 5.57
C ASN A 265 8.99 -24.66 4.97
N THR A 266 9.86 -25.64 5.16
CA THR A 266 9.65 -26.99 4.61
C THR A 266 8.73 -27.79 5.51
N ILE A 267 7.68 -28.35 4.91
CA ILE A 267 6.73 -29.29 5.50
C ILE A 267 7.21 -30.70 5.16
N HIS A 268 7.55 -31.50 6.17
CA HIS A 268 8.08 -32.85 6.00
C HIS A 268 7.02 -33.94 6.14
N ASN A 269 5.98 -33.70 6.95
CA ASN A 269 4.92 -34.65 7.22
C ASN A 269 3.59 -33.94 7.55
N ILE A 270 2.49 -34.70 7.57
CA ILE A 270 1.14 -34.16 7.86
C ILE A 270 1.08 -33.44 9.22
N GLY A 271 1.86 -33.88 10.21
CA GLY A 271 1.97 -33.22 11.51
C GLY A 271 2.48 -31.78 11.40
N ASP A 272 3.50 -31.53 10.59
CA ASP A 272 4.03 -30.17 10.35
C ASP A 272 2.98 -29.27 9.70
N LEU A 273 2.20 -29.83 8.75
CA LEU A 273 1.10 -29.11 8.12
C LEU A 273 -0.02 -28.79 9.12
N ARG A 274 -0.39 -29.74 9.98
CA ARG A 274 -1.37 -29.52 11.07
C ARG A 274 -0.89 -28.46 12.05
N GLU A 275 0.40 -28.46 12.39
CA GLU A 275 1.02 -27.45 13.25
C GLU A 275 0.95 -26.06 12.59
N HIS A 276 1.26 -25.96 11.30
CA HIS A 276 1.16 -24.72 10.56
C HIS A 276 -0.27 -24.17 10.54
N ILE A 277 -1.26 -25.02 10.23
CA ILE A 277 -2.69 -24.64 10.28
C ILE A 277 -3.11 -24.24 11.69
N GLY A 278 -2.59 -24.91 12.73
CA GLY A 278 -2.78 -24.51 14.13
C GLY A 278 -2.24 -23.11 14.42
N LYS A 279 -1.03 -22.79 13.93
CA LYS A 279 -0.45 -21.45 14.05
C LYS A 279 -1.31 -20.40 13.37
N MET A 280 -1.73 -20.65 12.12
CA MET A 280 -2.65 -19.76 11.39
C MET A 280 -4.00 -19.62 12.10
N SER A 281 -4.50 -20.69 12.73
CA SER A 281 -5.76 -20.67 13.49
C SER A 281 -5.69 -19.81 14.74
N ALA A 282 -4.56 -19.77 15.44
CA ALA A 282 -4.41 -18.89 16.60
C ALA A 282 -4.10 -17.44 16.21
N LEU A 283 -3.48 -17.20 15.05
CA LEU A 283 -3.46 -15.86 14.45
C LEU A 283 -4.88 -15.37 14.13
N ASP A 284 -5.71 -16.23 13.55
CA ASP A 284 -7.12 -15.93 13.26
C ASP A 284 -7.94 -15.67 14.53
N TYR A 285 -7.64 -16.36 15.64
CA TYR A 285 -8.20 -16.03 16.94
C TYR A 285 -7.85 -14.61 17.40
N VAL A 286 -6.56 -14.24 17.35
CA VAL A 286 -6.12 -12.88 17.71
C VAL A 286 -6.76 -11.84 16.78
N ALA A 287 -6.80 -12.12 15.48
CA ALA A 287 -7.41 -11.27 14.48
C ALA A 287 -8.88 -11.01 14.80
N ASP A 288 -9.67 -12.06 15.06
CA ASP A 288 -11.08 -11.93 15.48
C ASP A 288 -11.23 -11.06 16.74
N LYS A 289 -10.41 -11.28 17.78
CA LYS A 289 -10.53 -10.52 19.04
C LYS A 289 -10.14 -9.06 18.93
N LEU A 290 -9.17 -8.74 18.07
CA LEU A 290 -8.72 -7.37 17.84
C LEU A 290 -9.41 -6.70 16.64
N GLY A 291 -10.26 -7.42 15.90
CA GLY A 291 -10.82 -6.95 14.64
C GLY A 291 -9.73 -6.62 13.62
N LEU A 292 -8.73 -7.50 13.49
CA LEU A 292 -7.77 -7.40 12.40
C LEU A 292 -8.39 -8.01 11.14
N SER A 293 -8.25 -7.33 10.01
CA SER A 293 -8.67 -7.85 8.72
C SER A 293 -7.62 -7.57 7.65
N ASP A 294 -7.89 -7.96 6.41
CA ASP A 294 -6.94 -7.82 5.29
C ASP A 294 -5.64 -8.62 5.51
N LEU A 295 -5.69 -9.69 6.31
CA LEU A 295 -4.57 -10.60 6.58
C LEU A 295 -4.51 -11.72 5.52
N HIS A 296 -4.18 -11.34 4.29
CA HIS A 296 -3.96 -12.27 3.18
C HIS A 296 -2.49 -12.72 3.09
N TYR A 297 -2.19 -13.63 2.16
CA TYR A 297 -0.85 -14.23 2.02
C TYR A 297 0.30 -13.22 1.74
N LEU A 298 0.02 -11.95 1.41
CA LEU A 298 1.07 -10.93 1.25
C LEU A 298 1.37 -10.19 2.57
N ASN A 299 0.45 -10.23 3.53
CA ASN A 299 0.53 -9.48 4.80
C ASN A 299 0.99 -10.34 5.98
N ILE A 300 1.28 -11.61 5.72
CA ILE A 300 1.93 -12.52 6.65
C ILE A 300 3.23 -12.99 5.96
N ILE A 301 4.29 -13.23 6.72
CA ILE A 301 5.52 -13.90 6.28
C ILE A 301 5.76 -15.08 7.21
N VAL A 302 5.98 -16.28 6.67
CA VAL A 302 6.41 -17.43 7.47
C VAL A 302 7.94 -17.52 7.42
N ILE A 303 8.59 -17.64 8.57
CA ILE A 303 10.04 -17.90 8.70
C ILE A 303 10.21 -19.03 9.70
N ASN A 304 10.91 -20.10 9.32
CA ASN A 304 11.12 -21.28 10.16
C ASN A 304 9.79 -21.86 10.67
N ASN A 305 8.78 -21.96 9.79
CA ASN A 305 7.42 -22.39 10.12
C ASN A 305 6.71 -21.55 11.19
N ILE A 306 7.15 -20.31 11.46
CA ILE A 306 6.50 -19.35 12.36
C ILE A 306 5.91 -18.21 11.51
N PRO A 307 4.59 -17.94 11.60
CA PRO A 307 3.97 -16.84 10.86
C PRO A 307 4.14 -15.49 11.59
N TYR A 308 4.52 -14.46 10.83
CA TYR A 308 4.71 -13.08 11.26
C TYR A 308 3.72 -12.18 10.54
N ILE A 309 2.91 -11.39 11.26
CA ILE A 309 2.04 -10.39 10.64
C ILE A 309 2.87 -9.14 10.35
N ILE A 310 2.99 -8.78 9.07
CA ILE A 310 3.83 -7.66 8.63
C ILE A 310 3.05 -6.40 8.27
N ASP A 311 1.72 -6.43 8.27
CA ASP A 311 0.90 -5.24 7.98
C ASP A 311 -0.38 -5.22 8.83
N ALA A 312 -0.23 -4.88 10.11
CA ALA A 312 -1.33 -4.85 11.09
C ALA A 312 -1.99 -3.46 11.19
N GLU A 313 -2.26 -2.81 10.05
CA GLU A 313 -2.82 -1.45 10.02
C GLU A 313 -4.36 -1.39 9.97
N VAL A 314 -5.00 -2.52 9.63
CA VAL A 314 -6.45 -2.69 9.69
C VAL A 314 -6.77 -3.38 11.01
N PHE A 315 -7.25 -2.59 11.99
CA PHE A 315 -7.52 -3.05 13.35
C PHE A 315 -8.82 -2.47 13.89
N LEU A 316 -9.38 -3.11 14.91
CA LEU A 316 -10.70 -2.80 15.47
C LEU A 316 -11.79 -2.69 14.39
N ALA A 317 -11.62 -3.47 13.31
CA ALA A 317 -12.61 -3.60 12.28
C ALA A 317 -13.95 -4.02 12.90
N PRO A 318 -15.06 -3.60 12.31
CA PRO A 318 -16.39 -3.91 12.78
C PRO A 318 -16.60 -5.43 12.93
N SER A 319 -17.30 -5.84 13.98
CA SER A 319 -17.66 -7.26 14.16
C SER A 319 -18.32 -7.83 12.90
N GLY A 320 -17.84 -8.99 12.45
CA GLY A 320 -18.26 -9.62 11.20
C GLY A 320 -17.31 -9.41 10.02
N THR A 321 -16.30 -8.54 10.16
CA THR A 321 -15.20 -8.49 9.19
C THR A 321 -14.25 -9.67 9.44
N GLU A 322 -14.09 -10.53 8.44
CA GLU A 322 -13.19 -11.68 8.52
C GLU A 322 -11.72 -11.25 8.44
N SER A 323 -10.85 -12.09 9.01
CA SER A 323 -9.41 -11.80 9.05
C SER A 323 -8.77 -11.82 7.67
N GLY A 324 -9.27 -12.66 6.76
CA GLY A 324 -8.64 -12.95 5.47
C GLY A 324 -7.71 -14.18 5.49
N ILE A 325 -7.37 -14.72 6.67
CA ILE A 325 -6.35 -15.78 6.82
C ILE A 325 -6.78 -17.08 6.13
N PHE A 326 -8.07 -17.39 6.17
CA PHE A 326 -8.66 -18.62 5.63
C PHE A 326 -9.48 -18.39 4.36
N ASP A 327 -9.34 -17.22 3.72
CA ASP A 327 -10.03 -16.90 2.48
C ASP A 327 -9.59 -17.84 1.35
N VAL A 328 -10.54 -18.26 0.52
CA VAL A 328 -10.25 -19.14 -0.61
C VAL A 328 -9.40 -18.38 -1.64
N GLY A 329 -8.25 -18.95 -2.01
CA GLY A 329 -7.35 -18.43 -3.05
C GLY A 329 -6.41 -17.28 -2.62
N SER A 330 -6.71 -16.58 -1.53
CA SER A 330 -5.89 -15.47 -1.01
C SER A 330 -5.50 -15.59 0.47
N GLY A 331 -6.03 -16.57 1.20
CA GLY A 331 -5.70 -16.78 2.61
C GLY A 331 -4.31 -17.33 2.83
N ALA A 332 -3.62 -16.83 3.85
CA ALA A 332 -2.28 -17.30 4.21
C ALA A 332 -2.25 -18.78 4.65
N ALA A 333 -3.39 -19.33 5.11
CA ALA A 333 -3.48 -20.72 5.58
C ALA A 333 -3.52 -21.77 4.45
N SER A 334 -3.78 -21.38 3.20
CA SER A 334 -3.99 -22.30 2.08
C SER A 334 -3.08 -22.02 0.86
N VAL A 335 -2.10 -21.13 1.00
CA VAL A 335 -1.12 -20.82 -0.06
C VAL A 335 0.13 -21.69 0.09
N PHE A 336 0.21 -22.73 -0.75
CA PHE A 336 1.32 -23.69 -0.80
C PHE A 336 2.18 -23.46 -2.05
N ASP A 337 3.51 -23.54 -1.94
CA ASP A 337 4.39 -23.55 -3.12
C ASP A 337 4.87 -24.96 -3.44
N MET A 338 4.20 -25.58 -4.40
CA MET A 338 4.59 -26.89 -4.90
C MET A 338 5.64 -26.80 -6.04
N THR A 339 6.01 -25.58 -6.46
CA THR A 339 7.00 -25.37 -7.52
C THR A 339 8.44 -25.51 -7.02
N HIS A 340 8.67 -25.81 -5.74
CA HIS A 340 10.00 -25.91 -5.13
C HIS A 340 10.85 -24.65 -5.39
N GLY A 341 10.21 -23.49 -5.41
CA GLY A 341 10.85 -22.21 -5.70
C GLY A 341 11.40 -22.06 -7.13
N THR A 342 10.97 -22.89 -8.08
CA THR A 342 11.41 -22.84 -9.50
C THR A 342 10.73 -21.72 -10.28
N VAL A 343 9.56 -21.23 -9.85
CA VAL A 343 8.88 -20.11 -10.49
C VAL A 343 9.17 -18.81 -9.71
N GLU A 344 9.87 -17.88 -10.36
CA GLU A 344 10.37 -16.66 -9.73
C GLU A 344 9.25 -15.70 -9.26
N ALA A 345 8.12 -15.66 -9.98
CA ALA A 345 6.95 -14.84 -9.62
C ALA A 345 6.27 -15.26 -8.30
N TYR A 346 6.65 -16.42 -7.80
CA TYR A 346 6.18 -17.02 -6.57
C TYR A 346 7.17 -16.86 -5.40
N ARG A 347 8.43 -16.46 -5.61
CA ARG A 347 9.36 -16.28 -4.48
C ARG A 347 8.91 -15.13 -3.56
N GLY A 348 8.85 -15.37 -2.24
CA GLY A 348 8.70 -14.33 -1.21
C GLY A 348 7.27 -13.92 -0.83
N LYS A 349 6.27 -14.78 -1.02
CA LYS A 349 4.85 -14.53 -0.71
C LYS A 349 4.29 -15.69 0.12
N ASN A 350 4.44 -15.70 1.46
CA ASN A 350 3.97 -16.77 2.37
C ASN A 350 3.92 -18.19 1.79
N LYS A 351 5.08 -18.77 1.54
CA LYS A 351 5.13 -20.10 0.92
C LYS A 351 5.68 -21.11 1.88
N LEU A 352 4.95 -22.21 1.95
CA LEU A 352 5.38 -23.47 2.51
C LEU A 352 5.88 -24.34 1.35
N ASP A 353 7.11 -24.82 1.50
CA ASP A 353 7.70 -25.82 0.62
C ASP A 353 7.36 -27.21 1.18
N PHE A 354 7.28 -28.23 0.33
CA PHE A 354 7.07 -29.61 0.78
C PHE A 354 8.34 -30.42 0.54
N SER A 355 8.71 -31.25 1.51
CA SER A 355 9.90 -32.08 1.37
C SER A 355 9.71 -33.12 0.25
N PRO A 356 10.78 -33.54 -0.43
CA PRO A 356 10.70 -34.55 -1.49
C PRO A 356 10.06 -35.88 -1.06
N HIS A 357 10.06 -36.18 0.24
CA HIS A 357 9.57 -37.41 0.85
C HIS A 357 8.13 -37.30 1.38
N PHE A 358 7.52 -36.12 1.30
CA PHE A 358 6.11 -35.93 1.64
C PHE A 358 5.28 -36.77 0.67
N GLN A 359 4.64 -37.82 1.18
CA GLN A 359 4.00 -38.85 0.37
C GLN A 359 2.75 -38.29 -0.33
N ARG A 360 2.63 -38.62 -1.64
CA ARG A 360 1.65 -38.15 -2.64
C ARG A 360 1.86 -36.71 -3.08
N ARG A 361 2.58 -36.53 -4.19
CA ARG A 361 2.81 -35.21 -4.82
C ARG A 361 1.66 -34.78 -5.74
N GLU A 362 0.82 -35.71 -6.18
CA GLU A 362 -0.22 -35.46 -7.20
C GLU A 362 -1.50 -34.83 -6.61
N GLU A 363 -1.71 -34.89 -5.30
CA GLU A 363 -2.89 -34.35 -4.61
C GLU A 363 -2.70 -32.89 -4.11
N PHE A 364 -1.49 -32.34 -4.22
CA PHE A 364 -1.13 -31.03 -3.65
C PHE A 364 -0.95 -30.00 -4.76
N GLU A 365 -1.97 -29.17 -4.95
CA GLU A 365 -1.95 -28.04 -5.88
C GLU A 365 -1.91 -26.67 -5.17
N TYR A 366 -1.59 -25.61 -5.91
CA TYR A 366 -1.71 -24.25 -5.39
C TYR A 366 -3.18 -23.95 -5.04
N GLY A 367 -3.42 -23.50 -3.80
CA GLY A 367 -4.77 -23.14 -3.36
C GLY A 367 -5.67 -24.33 -3.02
N MET A 368 -5.10 -25.42 -2.49
CA MET A 368 -5.88 -26.55 -1.97
C MET A 368 -7.03 -26.08 -1.09
N ASP A 369 -8.21 -26.61 -1.37
CA ASP A 369 -9.40 -26.33 -0.59
C ASP A 369 -9.49 -27.22 0.66
N ARG A 370 -10.51 -26.93 1.48
CA ARG A 370 -10.75 -27.63 2.75
C ARG A 370 -11.06 -29.11 2.55
N GLU A 371 -11.68 -29.46 1.43
CA GLU A 371 -12.04 -30.84 1.11
C GLU A 371 -10.78 -31.67 0.84
N THR A 372 -9.91 -31.18 -0.04
CA THR A 372 -8.60 -31.78 -0.35
C THR A 372 -7.75 -31.96 0.91
N LEU A 373 -7.69 -30.94 1.79
CA LEU A 373 -6.95 -31.04 3.05
C LEU A 373 -7.55 -32.06 4.02
N SER A 374 -8.88 -32.23 4.04
CA SER A 374 -9.55 -33.23 4.86
C SER A 374 -9.22 -34.66 4.43
N GLU A 375 -9.16 -34.92 3.12
CA GLU A 375 -8.84 -36.24 2.54
C GLU A 375 -7.46 -36.77 2.95
N ILE A 376 -6.50 -35.88 3.15
CA ILE A 376 -5.14 -36.20 3.62
C ILE A 376 -5.01 -36.15 5.16
N GLY A 377 -6.11 -36.01 5.90
CA GLY A 377 -6.13 -36.03 7.37
C GLY A 377 -5.88 -34.68 8.05
N VAL A 378 -6.10 -33.56 7.35
CA VAL A 378 -6.00 -32.19 7.87
C VAL A 378 -7.38 -31.51 7.86
N ASP A 379 -8.16 -31.77 8.90
CA ASP A 379 -9.43 -31.07 9.13
C ASP A 379 -9.18 -29.66 9.71
N ILE A 380 -9.26 -28.64 8.83
CA ILE A 380 -9.06 -27.24 9.22
C ILE A 380 -10.04 -26.81 10.30
N ASP A 381 -11.32 -27.18 10.22
CA ASP A 381 -12.34 -26.68 11.14
C ASP A 381 -12.21 -27.30 12.52
N GLN A 382 -11.82 -28.58 12.59
CA GLN A 382 -11.43 -29.23 13.83
C GLN A 382 -10.22 -28.54 14.47
N ILE A 383 -9.14 -28.32 13.69
CA ILE A 383 -7.92 -27.67 14.19
C ILE A 383 -8.21 -26.25 14.67
N ARG A 384 -9.00 -25.48 13.90
CA ARG A 384 -9.42 -24.12 14.28
C ARG A 384 -10.20 -24.13 15.58
N THR A 385 -11.17 -25.02 15.72
CA THR A 385 -11.99 -25.13 16.93
C THR A 385 -11.14 -25.45 18.16
N GLN A 386 -10.26 -26.45 18.06
CA GLN A 386 -9.35 -26.84 19.15
C GLN A 386 -8.41 -25.69 19.53
N THR A 387 -7.81 -25.04 18.54
CA THR A 387 -6.89 -23.92 18.75
C THR A 387 -7.59 -22.75 19.43
N ARG A 388 -8.82 -22.40 19.01
CA ARG A 388 -9.58 -21.31 19.63
C ARG A 388 -9.91 -21.59 21.09
N ILE A 389 -10.21 -22.83 21.45
CA ILE A 389 -10.40 -23.24 22.86
C ILE A 389 -9.10 -23.04 23.65
N GLN A 390 -7.96 -23.51 23.11
CA GLN A 390 -6.65 -23.33 23.74
C GLN A 390 -6.30 -21.86 23.96
N MET A 391 -6.50 -21.01 22.95
CA MET A 391 -6.24 -19.56 23.07
C MET A 391 -7.17 -18.89 24.08
N ALA A 392 -8.43 -19.31 24.15
CA ALA A 392 -9.40 -18.73 25.09
C ALA A 392 -9.03 -18.98 26.56
N VAL A 393 -8.27 -20.03 26.87
CA VAL A 393 -7.82 -20.35 28.24
C VAL A 393 -6.35 -20.01 28.48
N MET A 394 -5.64 -19.46 27.47
CA MET A 394 -4.24 -19.08 27.61
C MET A 394 -4.09 -17.94 28.63
N GLU A 395 -3.27 -18.18 29.65
CA GLU A 395 -3.02 -17.21 30.71
C GLU A 395 -2.42 -15.92 30.13
N GLY A 396 -2.90 -14.76 30.60
CA GLY A 396 -2.43 -13.45 30.18
C GLY A 396 -2.90 -12.99 28.79
N LEU A 397 -3.18 -13.89 27.84
CA LEU A 397 -3.53 -13.53 26.45
C LEU A 397 -4.77 -12.65 26.35
N ASN A 398 -5.89 -13.08 26.95
CA ASN A 398 -7.15 -12.31 26.89
C ASN A 398 -7.04 -10.95 27.60
N HIS A 399 -6.28 -10.88 28.69
CA HIS A 399 -6.03 -9.62 29.39
C HIS A 399 -5.22 -8.67 28.50
N ARG A 400 -4.16 -9.18 27.84
CA ARG A 400 -3.33 -8.43 26.92
C ARG A 400 -4.12 -7.91 25.71
N ILE A 401 -4.91 -8.78 25.08
CA ILE A 401 -5.79 -8.44 23.97
C ILE A 401 -6.75 -7.32 24.37
N LYS A 402 -7.38 -7.43 25.55
CA LYS A 402 -8.29 -6.40 26.06
C LYS A 402 -7.57 -5.07 26.27
N ALA A 403 -6.42 -5.08 26.96
CA ALA A 403 -5.65 -3.88 27.21
C ALA A 403 -5.22 -3.17 25.91
N ILE A 404 -4.78 -3.93 24.91
CA ILE A 404 -4.41 -3.39 23.59
C ILE A 404 -5.64 -2.85 22.87
N ARG A 405 -6.77 -3.58 22.89
CA ARG A 405 -8.03 -3.14 22.29
C ARG A 405 -8.51 -1.81 22.88
N ASP A 406 -8.48 -1.68 24.20
CA ASP A 406 -8.86 -0.45 24.90
C ASP A 406 -7.90 0.69 24.51
N SER A 407 -6.59 0.41 24.47
CA SER A 407 -5.55 1.39 24.11
C SER A 407 -5.60 1.83 22.64
N LEU A 408 -5.96 0.94 21.72
CA LEU A 408 -6.13 1.24 20.30
C LEU A 408 -7.48 1.88 19.98
N SER A 409 -8.44 1.89 20.92
CA SER A 409 -9.76 2.47 20.66
C SER A 409 -9.71 3.99 20.44
N GLU A 410 -8.69 4.65 21.00
CA GLU A 410 -8.38 6.07 20.82
C GLU A 410 -7.78 6.37 19.44
N ASP A 411 -7.22 5.37 18.77
CA ASP A 411 -6.66 5.48 17.43
C ASP A 411 -7.76 5.33 16.36
N ILE A 412 -7.59 6.03 15.23
CA ILE A 412 -8.41 5.87 14.05
C ILE A 412 -7.74 4.80 13.16
N GLY A 413 -8.39 3.64 13.01
CA GLY A 413 -7.85 2.50 12.26
C GLY A 413 -8.21 2.55 10.78
N ARG A 414 -7.39 1.92 9.91
CA ARG A 414 -7.78 1.70 8.51
C ARG A 414 -8.94 0.70 8.47
N ILE A 415 -9.83 0.84 7.49
CA ILE A 415 -10.84 -0.17 7.15
C ILE A 415 -10.85 -0.38 5.64
N VAL A 416 -11.01 -1.62 5.21
CA VAL A 416 -11.18 -1.98 3.80
C VAL A 416 -12.67 -2.14 3.54
N VAL A 417 -13.27 -1.18 2.85
CA VAL A 417 -14.71 -1.19 2.52
C VAL A 417 -14.93 -1.74 1.11
N ILE A 418 -14.08 -1.32 0.19
CA ILE A 418 -14.09 -1.70 -1.23
C ILE A 418 -12.71 -2.26 -1.54
N ASN A 419 -12.65 -3.40 -2.24
CA ASN A 419 -11.37 -3.99 -2.64
C ASN A 419 -10.65 -3.04 -3.62
N THR A 420 -9.33 -2.93 -3.47
CA THR A 420 -8.47 -2.10 -4.31
C THR A 420 -8.67 -2.32 -5.81
N ASP A 421 -8.89 -3.55 -6.25
CA ASP A 421 -9.08 -3.85 -7.67
C ASP A 421 -10.34 -3.17 -8.26
N GLU A 422 -11.42 -3.13 -7.48
CA GLU A 422 -12.65 -2.43 -7.83
C GLU A 422 -12.43 -0.91 -7.83
N LEU A 423 -11.72 -0.40 -6.81
CA LEU A 423 -11.32 1.00 -6.75
C LEU A 423 -10.53 1.42 -8.00
N LYS A 424 -9.49 0.66 -8.37
CA LYS A 424 -8.65 0.98 -9.55
C LYS A 424 -9.43 0.99 -10.87
N ARG A 425 -10.29 -0.02 -11.09
CA ARG A 425 -11.04 -0.17 -12.35
C ARG A 425 -12.21 0.81 -12.44
N GLY A 426 -12.80 1.17 -11.31
CA GLY A 426 -13.99 2.01 -11.23
C GLY A 426 -13.72 3.52 -11.16
N ILE A 427 -12.54 3.94 -10.69
CA ILE A 427 -12.29 5.33 -10.31
C ILE A 427 -11.54 6.10 -11.41
N LEU A 428 -10.29 5.71 -11.68
CA LEU A 428 -9.36 6.48 -12.49
C LEU A 428 -9.78 6.71 -13.95
N PRO A 429 -10.41 5.76 -14.66
CA PRO A 429 -10.81 6.00 -16.04
C PRO A 429 -11.93 7.04 -16.20
N TYR A 430 -12.64 7.41 -15.13
CA TYR A 430 -13.92 8.15 -15.22
C TYR A 430 -13.93 9.50 -14.48
N ILE A 431 -12.89 9.82 -13.72
CA ILE A 431 -12.85 11.03 -12.87
C ILE A 431 -12.87 12.36 -13.66
N ASP A 432 -12.36 12.37 -14.89
CA ASP A 432 -12.20 13.58 -15.71
C ASP A 432 -12.85 13.42 -17.10
N SER A 433 -13.96 12.69 -17.17
CA SER A 433 -14.80 12.64 -18.38
C SER A 433 -15.94 13.66 -18.26
N PRO A 434 -16.65 13.98 -19.36
CA PRO A 434 -17.92 14.73 -19.29
C PRO A 434 -18.95 14.10 -18.33
N ASP A 435 -18.77 12.80 -18.02
CA ASP A 435 -19.58 12.02 -17.09
C ASP A 435 -18.97 11.97 -15.66
N SER A 436 -18.04 12.85 -15.30
CA SER A 436 -17.36 12.83 -13.99
C SER A 436 -18.33 12.86 -12.80
N ASN A 437 -19.45 13.57 -12.94
CA ASN A 437 -20.54 13.55 -11.97
C ASN A 437 -21.17 12.15 -11.89
N GLN A 438 -21.40 11.48 -13.01
CA GLN A 438 -21.91 10.11 -13.04
C GLN A 438 -20.92 9.11 -12.44
N ALA A 439 -19.61 9.32 -12.60
CA ALA A 439 -18.57 8.50 -11.98
C ALA A 439 -18.57 8.63 -10.45
N GLY A 440 -18.68 9.87 -9.95
CA GLY A 440 -18.86 10.14 -8.52
C GLY A 440 -20.13 9.50 -7.97
N ASP A 441 -21.22 9.55 -8.74
CA ASP A 441 -22.51 8.95 -8.36
C ASP A 441 -22.40 7.43 -8.24
N ARG A 442 -21.86 6.75 -9.25
CA ARG A 442 -21.62 5.30 -9.23
C ARG A 442 -20.71 4.87 -8.09
N PHE A 443 -19.67 5.65 -7.82
CA PHE A 443 -18.78 5.37 -6.69
C PHE A 443 -19.52 5.49 -5.35
N VAL A 444 -20.34 6.53 -5.18
CA VAL A 444 -21.14 6.72 -3.96
C VAL A 444 -22.18 5.62 -3.79
N GLU A 445 -22.79 5.14 -4.89
CA GLU A 445 -23.71 3.99 -4.89
C GLU A 445 -23.01 2.69 -4.47
N SER A 446 -21.88 2.34 -5.11
CA SER A 446 -21.09 1.16 -4.72
C SER A 446 -20.60 1.26 -3.26
N LEU A 447 -20.11 2.44 -2.86
CA LEU A 447 -19.69 2.69 -1.48
C LEU A 447 -20.84 2.53 -0.48
N GLN A 448 -22.04 3.00 -0.82
CA GLN A 448 -23.23 2.84 0.02
C GLN A 448 -23.59 1.37 0.20
N GLU A 449 -23.59 0.59 -0.88
CA GLU A 449 -23.86 -0.85 -0.85
C GLU A 449 -22.85 -1.58 0.03
N LYS A 450 -21.56 -1.37 -0.22
CA LYS A 450 -20.48 -2.03 0.55
C LYS A 450 -20.46 -1.61 2.01
N LEU A 451 -20.70 -0.34 2.32
CA LEU A 451 -20.83 0.11 3.71
C LEU A 451 -22.01 -0.57 4.40
N LYS A 452 -23.13 -0.73 3.71
CA LYS A 452 -24.32 -1.39 4.25
C LYS A 452 -24.05 -2.86 4.56
N ASP A 453 -23.30 -3.57 3.72
CA ASP A 453 -22.86 -4.96 3.99
C ASP A 453 -22.03 -5.04 5.28
N HIS A 454 -21.21 -4.02 5.55
CA HIS A 454 -20.43 -3.89 6.78
C HIS A 454 -21.25 -3.32 7.96
N GLY A 455 -22.55 -3.10 7.78
CA GLY A 455 -23.45 -2.57 8.80
C GLY A 455 -23.31 -1.08 9.07
N PHE A 456 -23.04 -0.27 8.04
CA PHE A 456 -22.96 1.19 8.11
C PHE A 456 -23.99 1.86 7.22
N ASP A 457 -24.48 3.02 7.67
CA ASP A 457 -25.20 3.95 6.82
C ASP A 457 -24.25 5.02 6.27
N LEU A 458 -24.29 5.21 4.96
CA LEU A 458 -23.62 6.31 4.28
C LEU A 458 -24.44 7.60 4.43
N PHE A 459 -23.77 8.70 4.76
CA PHE A 459 -24.34 10.03 4.80
C PHE A 459 -24.44 10.61 3.38
N LEU A 460 -25.55 10.35 2.68
CA LEU A 460 -25.77 10.83 1.31
C LEU A 460 -25.65 12.36 1.15
N HIS A 461 -25.96 13.13 2.19
CA HIS A 461 -25.76 14.59 2.20
C HIS A 461 -24.26 15.00 2.12
N LYS A 462 -23.32 14.05 2.28
CA LYS A 462 -21.87 14.23 2.13
C LYS A 462 -21.34 13.82 0.75
N LYS A 463 -22.22 13.49 -0.20
CA LYS A 463 -21.88 13.06 -1.57
C LYS A 463 -20.82 13.94 -2.23
N ASN A 464 -20.98 15.26 -2.20
CA ASN A 464 -20.04 16.19 -2.85
C ASN A 464 -18.65 16.13 -2.22
N GLN A 465 -18.54 15.98 -0.89
CA GLN A 465 -17.25 15.83 -0.21
C GLN A 465 -16.60 14.48 -0.55
N ILE A 466 -17.39 13.41 -0.62
CA ILE A 466 -16.92 12.07 -1.02
C ILE A 466 -16.35 12.11 -2.44
N THR A 467 -17.11 12.65 -3.38
CA THR A 467 -16.67 12.80 -4.77
C THR A 467 -15.43 13.68 -4.89
N SER A 468 -15.35 14.76 -4.10
CA SER A 468 -14.16 15.63 -4.10
C SER A 468 -12.91 14.90 -3.60
N ALA A 469 -13.03 14.10 -2.54
CA ALA A 469 -11.93 13.26 -2.03
C ALA A 469 -11.51 12.20 -3.07
N LEU A 470 -12.48 11.58 -3.75
CA LEU A 470 -12.22 10.64 -4.84
C LEU A 470 -11.44 11.27 -6.00
N ILE A 471 -11.84 12.46 -6.44
CA ILE A 471 -11.15 13.21 -7.50
C ILE A 471 -9.73 13.56 -7.04
N GLN A 472 -9.56 13.90 -5.76
CA GLN A 472 -8.25 14.18 -5.19
C GLN A 472 -7.35 12.94 -5.28
N ASP A 473 -7.76 11.79 -4.73
CA ASP A 473 -6.96 10.55 -4.79
C ASP A 473 -6.64 10.15 -6.23
N GLY A 474 -7.63 10.20 -7.12
CA GLY A 474 -7.41 9.92 -8.53
C GLY A 474 -6.48 10.91 -9.23
N SER A 475 -6.43 12.17 -8.81
CA SER A 475 -5.48 13.15 -9.33
C SER A 475 -4.03 12.88 -8.91
N HIS A 476 -3.83 12.04 -7.88
CA HIS A 476 -2.53 11.55 -7.42
C HIS A 476 -2.26 10.10 -7.88
N ASN A 477 -3.19 9.48 -8.63
CA ASN A 477 -3.17 8.07 -8.99
C ASN A 477 -3.09 7.14 -7.76
N ASP A 478 -3.73 7.55 -6.67
CA ASP A 478 -3.76 6.82 -5.40
C ASP A 478 -5.03 5.96 -5.29
N VAL A 479 -4.91 4.89 -4.52
CA VAL A 479 -6.04 4.05 -4.11
C VAL A 479 -6.66 4.69 -2.86
N PRO A 480 -7.98 4.95 -2.86
CA PRO A 480 -8.67 5.47 -1.68
C PRO A 480 -8.45 4.64 -0.41
N ILE A 481 -8.25 5.32 0.71
CA ILE A 481 -8.21 4.71 2.04
C ILE A 481 -9.37 5.23 2.87
N PHE A 482 -10.05 4.30 3.54
CA PHE A 482 -11.08 4.60 4.52
C PHE A 482 -10.54 4.32 5.92
N TYR A 483 -11.06 5.10 6.87
CA TYR A 483 -10.74 4.92 8.26
C TYR A 483 -11.99 4.70 9.10
N TYR A 484 -11.84 3.99 10.21
CA TYR A 484 -12.89 3.71 11.17
C TYR A 484 -12.50 4.23 12.54
N ASN A 485 -13.37 5.06 13.12
CA ASN A 485 -13.28 5.45 14.52
C ASN A 485 -14.16 4.49 15.34
N SER A 486 -13.52 3.68 16.18
CA SER A 486 -14.19 2.63 16.95
C SER A 486 -15.07 3.15 18.08
N ILE A 487 -14.74 4.32 18.65
CA ILE A 487 -15.49 4.99 19.72
C ILE A 487 -16.78 5.60 19.17
N ASP A 488 -16.66 6.45 18.15
CA ASP A 488 -17.79 7.15 17.54
C ASP A 488 -18.60 6.24 16.60
N LYS A 489 -18.01 5.11 16.24
CA LYS A 489 -18.50 4.13 15.26
C LYS A 489 -18.74 4.77 13.89
N THR A 490 -17.85 5.66 13.47
CA THR A 490 -17.96 6.43 12.24
C THR A 490 -16.91 6.01 11.22
N VAL A 491 -17.26 6.12 9.94
CA VAL A 491 -16.33 5.90 8.81
C VAL A 491 -15.91 7.25 8.27
N VAL A 492 -14.62 7.39 8.01
CA VAL A 492 -13.97 8.61 7.53
C VAL A 492 -13.32 8.33 6.17
N TYR A 493 -13.49 9.26 5.24
CA TYR A 493 -12.79 9.26 3.97
C TYR A 493 -12.22 10.66 3.70
N GLY A 494 -10.92 10.73 3.40
CA GLY A 494 -10.17 11.98 3.40
C GLY A 494 -10.28 12.67 4.77
N LYS A 495 -10.93 13.83 4.81
CA LYS A 495 -11.20 14.60 6.05
C LYS A 495 -12.68 14.59 6.45
N THR A 496 -13.50 13.77 5.81
CA THR A 496 -14.96 13.79 5.96
C THR A 496 -15.43 12.55 6.69
N ILE A 497 -16.26 12.73 7.71
CA ILE A 497 -17.05 11.64 8.26
C ILE A 497 -18.17 11.33 7.26
N ILE A 498 -18.10 10.14 6.65
CA ILE A 498 -18.96 9.75 5.53
C ILE A 498 -20.07 8.78 5.94
N GLY A 499 -19.97 8.14 7.10
CA GLY A 499 -20.99 7.19 7.54
C GLY A 499 -20.87 6.81 9.00
N LYS A 500 -21.85 6.06 9.49
CA LYS A 500 -21.91 5.60 10.88
C LYS A 500 -22.49 4.20 10.98
N LYS A 501 -21.99 3.41 11.93
CA LYS A 501 -22.43 2.04 12.15
C LYS A 501 -23.90 2.01 12.55
N LEU A 502 -24.66 1.18 11.87
CA LEU A 502 -26.02 0.84 12.21
C LEU A 502 -26.03 0.16 13.58
N ILE A 503 -26.71 0.76 14.54
CA ILE A 503 -26.98 0.11 15.82
C ILE A 503 -28.16 -0.84 15.56
N LYS A 504 -27.89 -2.12 15.28
CA LYS A 504 -28.92 -3.16 15.27
C LYS A 504 -29.65 -3.10 16.62
N GLY A 505 -30.93 -2.69 16.60
CA GLY A 505 -31.78 -2.60 17.79
C GLY A 505 -32.45 -1.25 18.08
N ARG A 506 -32.17 -0.16 17.34
CA ARG A 506 -33.06 1.01 17.37
C ARG A 506 -33.87 1.07 16.08
N LYS A 507 -35.09 0.53 16.08
CA LYS A 507 -36.09 1.07 15.14
C LYS A 507 -36.16 2.57 15.47
N HIS A 508 -36.14 3.46 14.49
CA HIS A 508 -36.44 4.86 14.77
C HIS A 508 -37.91 4.94 15.20
N LEU A 509 -38.17 5.41 16.43
CA LEU A 509 -39.53 5.71 16.84
C LEU A 509 -40.04 6.83 15.93
N THR A 510 -41.12 6.58 15.21
CA THR A 510 -41.80 7.62 14.44
C THR A 510 -42.32 8.71 15.38
N VAL A 511 -42.59 9.90 14.87
CA VAL A 511 -43.16 11.01 15.67
C VAL A 511 -44.44 10.58 16.41
N ASN A 512 -45.24 9.71 15.81
CA ASN A 512 -46.45 9.16 16.43
C ASN A 512 -46.11 8.18 17.56
N GLN A 513 -45.14 7.28 17.36
CA GLN A 513 -44.67 6.37 18.41
C GLN A 513 -44.04 7.12 19.60
N ILE A 514 -43.38 8.27 19.35
CA ILE A 514 -42.87 9.15 20.41
C ILE A 514 -44.03 9.81 21.17
N LYS A 515 -45.11 10.21 20.48
CA LYS A 515 -46.32 10.76 21.13
C LYS A 515 -47.01 9.71 21.99
N ASP A 516 -47.14 8.48 21.50
CA ASP A 516 -47.77 7.37 22.23
C ASP A 516 -46.97 7.02 23.50
N LEU A 517 -45.65 6.96 23.39
CA LEU A 517 -44.76 6.72 24.54
C LEU A 517 -44.79 7.86 25.57
N ARG A 518 -44.95 9.13 25.13
CA ARG A 518 -45.12 10.28 26.03
C ARG A 518 -46.47 10.25 26.74
N ALA A 519 -47.54 9.91 26.02
CA ALA A 519 -48.88 9.76 26.60
C ALA A 519 -48.94 8.65 27.64
N MET A 520 -48.28 7.52 27.40
CA MET A 520 -48.15 6.40 28.35
C MET A 520 -47.42 6.81 29.64
N VAL A 521 -46.30 7.54 29.54
CA VAL A 521 -45.56 8.02 30.71
C VAL A 521 -46.41 9.00 31.55
N ALA A 522 -47.27 9.79 30.89
CA ALA A 522 -48.18 10.73 31.55
C ALA A 522 -49.41 10.06 32.19
N SER A 523 -49.95 8.99 31.60
CA SER A 523 -51.15 8.29 32.10
C SER A 523 -50.86 7.26 33.19
N GLY A 524 -49.63 6.76 33.29
CA GLY A 524 -49.18 5.91 34.39
C GLY A 524 -49.51 4.42 34.25
N GLU A 525 -50.27 4.02 33.23
CA GLU A 525 -50.67 2.63 32.98
C GLU A 525 -49.58 1.81 32.25
N GLY A 526 -49.72 0.48 32.25
CA GLY A 526 -48.68 -0.53 32.00
C GLY A 526 -47.92 -0.49 30.65
N GLU A 527 -46.95 -1.39 30.50
CA GLU A 527 -46.04 -1.43 29.34
C GLU A 527 -46.77 -1.49 27.99
N SER A 528 -46.65 -0.42 27.19
CA SER A 528 -47.06 -0.37 25.79
C SER A 528 -46.36 -1.45 24.97
N ASP A 529 -47.08 -2.03 24.00
CA ASP A 529 -46.52 -2.96 23.02
C ASP A 529 -45.32 -2.35 22.25
N VAL A 530 -45.27 -1.02 22.10
CA VAL A 530 -44.13 -0.29 21.52
C VAL A 530 -42.90 -0.31 22.44
N ALA A 531 -43.07 -0.27 23.76
CA ALA A 531 -41.95 -0.40 24.69
C ALA A 531 -41.42 -1.85 24.73
N ARG A 532 -42.34 -2.82 24.64
CA ARG A 532 -42.05 -4.26 24.63
C ARG A 532 -41.30 -4.67 23.35
N ASP A 533 -41.73 -4.18 22.19
CA ASP A 533 -41.11 -4.41 20.87
C ASP A 533 -39.67 -3.88 20.75
N PHE A 534 -39.27 -2.97 21.64
CA PHE A 534 -37.98 -2.30 21.60
C PHE A 534 -37.08 -2.68 22.79
N GLY A 535 -37.57 -3.54 23.70
CA GLY A 535 -36.81 -3.97 24.88
C GLY A 535 -36.42 -2.84 25.82
N ILE A 536 -37.20 -1.75 25.88
CA ILE A 536 -36.91 -0.58 26.71
C ILE A 536 -37.79 -0.63 27.96
N SER A 537 -37.18 -0.74 29.14
CA SER A 537 -37.93 -0.68 30.40
C SER A 537 -38.47 0.73 30.67
N ARG A 538 -39.63 0.82 31.35
CA ARG A 538 -40.26 2.09 31.75
C ARG A 538 -39.28 3.03 32.48
N GLU A 539 -38.39 2.48 33.30
CA GLU A 539 -37.39 3.23 34.06
C GLU A 539 -36.26 3.82 33.21
N MET A 540 -35.88 3.16 32.11
CA MET A 540 -34.95 3.72 31.12
C MET A 540 -35.61 4.85 30.33
N LEU A 541 -36.87 4.68 29.95
CA LEU A 541 -37.62 5.65 29.15
C LEU A 541 -37.86 6.95 29.93
N CYS A 542 -38.29 6.86 31.20
CA CYS A 542 -38.48 8.01 32.09
C CYS A 542 -37.18 8.78 32.34
N ARG A 543 -36.02 8.10 32.41
CA ARG A 543 -34.71 8.75 32.54
C ARG A 543 -34.27 9.50 31.28
N HIS A 544 -34.60 8.97 30.10
CA HIS A 544 -34.23 9.57 28.82
C HIS A 544 -35.12 10.78 28.48
N LEU A 545 -36.42 10.70 28.76
CA LEU A 545 -37.38 11.78 28.51
C LEU A 545 -37.29 12.95 29.48
N LYS A 546 -36.74 12.77 30.69
CA LYS A 546 -36.41 13.88 31.61
C LYS A 546 -35.16 14.67 31.18
N LYS A 547 -34.36 14.14 30.25
CA LYS A 547 -33.12 14.78 29.73
C LYS A 547 -33.33 15.54 28.42
N ILE A 548 -34.48 15.36 27.76
CA ILE A 548 -34.93 16.08 26.57
C ILE A 548 -35.96 17.10 27.05
#